data_AF-A0A6A5AZD7-F1
#
_entry.id   AF-A0A6A5AZD7-F1
#
_cell.length_a   1.000
_cell.length_b   1.000
_cell.length_c   1.000
_cell.angle_alpha   90.00
_cell.angle_beta   90.00
_cell.angle_gamma   90.00
#
_symmetry.space_group_name_H-M   'P 1'
#
loop_
_entity.id
_entity.type
_entity.pdbx_description
1 polymer ?
#
loop_
_entity_poly.entity_id
_entity_poly.type
_entity_poly.pdbx_seq_one_letter_code
_entity_poly.pdbx_strand_id
1 'polypeptide(L)'
;MADNADTVIARRKSPGRPAFKYGRKAVPKLFKNKTVDYKHRLEAIIKVSEIGMCSFLDSYCANSSATERESTRKKVHGWVARRQHIEAMANRACTSRQKTARLRGIGTTLPQEAEEQLTRWVHGMRKDGIPVTYAMLRFMALETAIDVGLTEAEFKAGWHWIRGFKQRNNLTFRTKTRVGQDTNGDGARTLEEFAERVNYEYLPTKTLNAAKENTVWVKCGGKTKDRATAMLMADSTGAKHTLFLVLKTTKSTVKEVVQENLKKRQGFGKKVWREVLPLQRAHRCQIYGNPTAWCNVGISLAFLKFHFASRADRATKKVMLIWDDFSAHFTEEVVAYAESLNVVLERVPPRFTWICQSADVAWIRPLKVMLRAHWLDELKRQVRLSKATGSKLVLRGPSRSTIVSWVTGVWGDLPVATILNGFRKCQLVSGPVEEVAGDVPVLDDDTLGDLLTNMAIEDTIHPDEDIDYCDEAETSEQN
;
A
#
# COMPACT_ATOMS: atom_id res chain seq x y z
N MET A 1 -46.21 30.87 10.10
CA MET A 1 -46.87 29.63 10.57
C MET A 1 -47.27 28.81 9.35
N ALA A 2 -46.53 27.74 9.09
CA ALA A 2 -46.99 26.51 8.44
C ALA A 2 -45.76 25.59 8.39
N ASP A 3 -45.82 24.53 9.18
CA ASP A 3 -44.81 23.50 9.40
C ASP A 3 -44.42 22.80 8.10
N ASN A 4 -43.12 22.68 7.84
CA ASN A 4 -42.60 21.71 6.89
C ASN A 4 -41.98 20.57 7.70
N ALA A 5 -42.83 19.61 8.06
CA ALA A 5 -42.47 18.43 8.82
C ALA A 5 -41.41 17.60 8.07
N ASP A 6 -40.38 17.20 8.81
CA ASP A 6 -39.35 16.25 8.40
C ASP A 6 -39.96 14.93 7.89
N THR A 7 -40.15 14.81 6.57
CA THR A 7 -40.32 13.51 5.93
C THR A 7 -38.97 12.81 5.86
N VAL A 8 -38.69 11.98 6.87
CA VAL A 8 -37.65 10.95 6.81
C VAL A 8 -37.97 10.03 5.63
N ILE A 9 -37.23 10.16 4.54
CA ILE A 9 -37.32 9.26 3.39
C ILE A 9 -36.90 7.87 3.85
N ALA A 10 -37.89 6.99 4.08
CA ALA A 10 -37.65 5.59 4.38
C ALA A 10 -36.86 4.97 3.22
N ARG A 11 -35.63 4.48 3.50
CA ARG A 11 -34.83 3.72 2.54
C ARG A 11 -35.69 2.62 1.92
N ARG A 12 -35.95 2.70 0.61
CA ARG A 12 -36.54 1.59 -0.15
C ARG A 12 -35.68 0.35 0.09
N LYS A 13 -36.29 -0.73 0.57
CA LYS A 13 -35.64 -2.05 0.60
C LYS A 13 -35.20 -2.37 -0.83
N SER A 14 -33.91 -2.64 -1.02
CA SER A 14 -33.38 -3.09 -2.30
C SER A 14 -34.21 -4.27 -2.80
N PRO A 15 -34.69 -4.28 -4.05
CA PRO A 15 -35.39 -5.44 -4.58
C PRO A 15 -34.41 -6.59 -4.56
N GLY A 16 -34.69 -7.60 -3.74
CA GLY A 16 -33.91 -8.83 -3.72
C GLY A 16 -33.89 -9.45 -5.12
N ARG A 17 -32.89 -10.30 -5.36
CA ARG A 17 -32.70 -11.03 -6.64
C ARG A 17 -34.05 -11.57 -7.15
N PRO A 18 -34.44 -11.29 -8.40
CA PRO A 18 -35.68 -11.82 -8.96
C PRO A 18 -35.74 -13.33 -8.84
N ALA A 19 -36.89 -13.87 -8.45
CA ALA A 19 -37.08 -15.31 -8.37
C ALA A 19 -36.87 -15.93 -9.76
N PHE A 20 -35.96 -16.90 -9.84
CA PHE A 20 -35.63 -17.58 -11.09
C PHE A 20 -36.85 -18.35 -11.60
N LYS A 21 -37.45 -17.91 -12.71
CA LYS A 21 -38.76 -18.40 -13.20
C LYS A 21 -38.71 -19.79 -13.86
N TYR A 22 -37.53 -20.30 -14.21
CA TYR A 22 -37.39 -21.50 -15.05
C TYR A 22 -36.66 -22.68 -14.37
N GLY A 23 -36.54 -22.68 -13.04
CA GLY A 23 -35.96 -23.78 -12.26
C GLY A 23 -37.03 -24.63 -11.55
N ARG A 24 -36.67 -25.86 -11.13
CA ARG A 24 -37.54 -26.68 -10.26
C ARG A 24 -38.01 -25.84 -9.06
N LYS A 25 -39.33 -25.71 -8.88
CA LYS A 25 -39.92 -25.05 -7.72
C LYS A 25 -39.38 -25.70 -6.45
N ALA A 26 -39.03 -24.89 -5.44
CA ALA A 26 -38.55 -25.40 -4.17
C ALA A 26 -39.58 -26.38 -3.60
N VAL A 27 -39.15 -27.62 -3.33
CA VAL A 27 -39.99 -28.64 -2.71
C VAL A 27 -40.49 -28.07 -1.38
N PRO A 28 -41.80 -28.14 -1.07
CA PRO A 28 -42.31 -27.72 0.23
C PRO A 28 -41.50 -28.40 1.33
N LYS A 29 -40.94 -27.62 2.27
CA LYS A 29 -40.20 -28.19 3.40
C LYS A 29 -41.16 -29.06 4.21
N LEU A 30 -41.04 -30.38 4.07
CA LEU A 30 -41.82 -31.37 4.81
C LEU A 30 -41.62 -31.27 6.33
N PHE A 31 -40.48 -30.70 6.77
CA PHE A 31 -40.13 -30.56 8.19
C PHE A 31 -39.79 -29.11 8.55
N LYS A 32 -40.55 -28.53 9.48
CA LYS A 32 -40.30 -27.20 10.06
C LYS A 32 -39.39 -27.32 11.30
N ASN A 33 -38.10 -27.55 11.10
CA ASN A 33 -37.14 -27.56 12.22
C ASN A 33 -36.86 -26.12 12.72
N LYS A 34 -37.34 -25.78 13.92
CA LYS A 34 -36.92 -24.56 14.64
C LYS A 34 -35.49 -24.74 15.17
N THR A 35 -34.53 -24.05 14.56
CA THR A 35 -33.14 -24.00 15.03
C THR A 35 -32.94 -22.87 16.03
N VAL A 36 -32.42 -23.19 17.20
CA VAL A 36 -32.06 -22.25 18.28
C VAL A 36 -30.54 -22.00 18.31
N ASP A 37 -30.11 -20.87 18.87
CA ASP A 37 -28.70 -20.47 18.97
C ASP A 37 -27.95 -21.21 20.10
N TYR A 38 -26.63 -21.04 20.16
CA TYR A 38 -25.80 -21.72 21.16
C TYR A 38 -26.09 -21.26 22.59
N LYS A 39 -26.44 -19.99 22.80
CA LYS A 39 -26.84 -19.48 24.13
C LYS A 39 -28.07 -20.22 24.65
N HIS A 40 -29.12 -20.31 23.83
CA HIS A 40 -30.34 -21.02 24.17
C HIS A 40 -30.11 -22.51 24.43
N ARG A 41 -29.22 -23.15 23.65
CA ARG A 41 -28.87 -24.56 23.89
C ARG A 41 -28.17 -24.75 25.23
N LEU A 42 -27.27 -23.83 25.61
CA LEU A 42 -26.59 -23.89 26.89
C LEU A 42 -27.57 -23.71 28.05
N GLU A 43 -28.47 -22.73 27.97
CA GLU A 43 -29.53 -22.53 28.97
C GLU A 43 -30.43 -23.76 29.13
N ALA A 44 -30.78 -24.43 28.02
CA ALA A 44 -31.53 -25.68 28.06
C ALA A 44 -30.74 -26.83 28.72
N ILE A 45 -29.43 -26.96 28.43
CA ILE A 45 -28.56 -27.95 29.07
C ILE A 45 -28.48 -27.72 30.58
N ILE A 46 -28.30 -26.47 31.02
CA ILE A 46 -28.22 -26.09 32.44
C ILE A 46 -29.53 -26.43 33.15
N LYS A 47 -30.68 -26.01 32.60
CA LYS A 47 -31.99 -26.33 33.17
C LYS A 47 -32.24 -27.83 33.26
N VAL A 48 -31.86 -28.61 32.24
CA VAL A 48 -31.99 -30.07 32.28
C VAL A 48 -31.14 -30.69 33.39
N SER A 49 -29.95 -30.14 33.68
CA SER A 49 -29.15 -30.61 34.83
C SER A 49 -29.73 -30.22 36.19
N GLU A 50 -30.53 -29.15 36.27
CA GLU A 50 -31.16 -28.70 37.52
C GLU A 50 -32.47 -29.43 37.84
N ILE A 51 -33.38 -29.55 36.86
CA ILE A 51 -34.75 -30.05 37.08
C ILE A 51 -35.04 -31.40 36.41
N GLY A 52 -34.07 -31.95 35.68
CA GLY A 52 -34.23 -33.19 34.92
C GLY A 52 -34.97 -33.02 33.59
N MET A 53 -34.79 -33.98 32.68
CA MET A 53 -35.33 -33.91 31.31
C MET A 53 -36.87 -33.85 31.26
N CYS A 54 -37.55 -34.64 32.10
CA CYS A 54 -39.02 -34.71 32.10
C CYS A 54 -39.64 -33.36 32.50
N SER A 55 -39.22 -32.82 33.65
CA SER A 55 -39.70 -31.52 34.17
C SER A 55 -39.32 -30.34 33.24
N PHE A 56 -38.15 -30.41 32.61
CA PHE A 56 -37.77 -29.45 31.58
C PHE A 56 -38.74 -29.49 30.40
N LEU A 57 -39.10 -30.67 29.90
CA LEU A 57 -40.03 -30.79 28.78
C LEU A 57 -41.46 -30.36 29.17
N ASP A 58 -41.89 -30.59 30.41
CA ASP A 58 -43.20 -30.14 30.90
C ASP A 58 -43.34 -28.62 30.82
N SER A 59 -42.31 -27.88 31.25
CA SER A 59 -42.30 -26.41 31.16
C SER A 59 -42.01 -25.90 29.74
N TYR A 60 -41.03 -26.49 29.05
CA TYR A 60 -40.53 -26.00 27.77
C TYR A 60 -41.45 -26.36 26.58
N CYS A 61 -42.24 -27.43 26.69
CA CYS A 61 -43.18 -27.91 25.68
C CYS A 61 -44.64 -27.87 26.15
N ALA A 62 -44.99 -27.04 27.14
CA ALA A 62 -46.31 -27.02 27.81
C ALA A 62 -47.52 -27.00 26.85
N ASN A 63 -47.39 -26.31 25.70
CA ASN A 63 -48.45 -26.18 24.68
C ASN A 63 -48.12 -26.92 23.36
N SER A 64 -47.24 -27.93 23.39
CA SER A 64 -46.77 -28.66 22.21
C SER A 64 -47.45 -30.03 22.09
N SER A 65 -47.58 -30.53 20.86
CA SER A 65 -48.04 -31.90 20.61
C SER A 65 -47.06 -32.95 21.15
N ALA A 66 -47.54 -34.17 21.40
CA ALA A 66 -46.69 -35.29 21.85
C ALA A 66 -45.49 -35.54 20.91
N THR A 67 -45.70 -35.39 19.61
CA THR A 67 -44.65 -35.53 18.58
C THR A 67 -43.60 -34.42 18.67
N GLU A 68 -44.00 -33.18 18.94
CA GLU A 68 -43.09 -32.05 19.11
C GLU A 68 -42.29 -32.14 20.41
N ARG A 69 -42.94 -32.62 21.49
CA ARG A 69 -42.29 -32.90 22.76
C ARG A 69 -41.19 -33.95 22.60
N GLU A 70 -41.48 -35.05 21.91
CA GLU A 70 -40.51 -36.11 21.64
C GLU A 70 -39.38 -35.64 20.71
N SER A 71 -39.69 -34.83 19.69
CA SER A 71 -38.67 -34.19 18.83
C SER A 71 -37.74 -33.29 19.64
N THR A 72 -38.27 -32.54 20.60
CA THR A 72 -37.51 -31.66 21.47
C THR A 72 -36.63 -32.46 22.42
N ARG A 73 -37.14 -33.52 23.05
CA ARG A 73 -36.35 -34.45 23.88
C ARG A 73 -35.11 -34.95 23.12
N LYS A 74 -35.30 -35.44 21.89
CA LYS A 74 -34.19 -35.93 21.04
C LYS A 74 -33.15 -34.82 20.74
N LYS A 75 -33.61 -33.60 20.46
CA LYS A 75 -32.71 -32.45 20.21
C LYS A 75 -31.88 -32.11 21.45
N VAL A 76 -32.53 -32.06 22.62
CA VAL A 76 -31.88 -31.70 23.88
C VAL A 76 -30.86 -32.77 24.28
N HIS A 77 -31.18 -34.06 24.15
CA HIS A 77 -30.16 -35.12 24.31
C HIS A 77 -28.97 -34.93 23.35
N GLY A 78 -29.25 -34.58 22.08
CA GLY A 78 -28.20 -34.25 21.11
C GLY A 78 -27.42 -32.95 21.41
N TRP A 79 -27.93 -32.08 22.28
CA TRP A 79 -27.20 -30.93 22.81
C TRP A 79 -26.36 -31.33 24.02
N VAL A 80 -26.93 -32.09 24.96
CA VAL A 80 -26.22 -32.64 26.13
C VAL A 80 -25.01 -33.46 25.70
N ALA A 81 -25.16 -34.31 24.67
CA ALA A 81 -24.04 -35.09 24.12
C ALA A 81 -22.91 -34.24 23.51
N ARG A 82 -23.16 -32.96 23.20
CA ARG A 82 -22.19 -32.00 22.63
C ARG A 82 -21.97 -30.79 23.55
N ARG A 83 -22.13 -30.98 24.86
CA ARG A 83 -22.08 -29.92 25.88
C ARG A 83 -20.82 -29.06 25.77
N GLN A 84 -19.64 -29.68 25.72
CA GLN A 84 -18.35 -28.96 25.66
C GLN A 84 -18.27 -27.98 24.47
N HIS A 85 -18.68 -28.41 23.27
CA HIS A 85 -18.72 -27.54 22.09
C HIS A 85 -19.75 -26.41 22.22
N ILE A 86 -20.92 -26.70 22.78
CA ILE A 86 -21.98 -25.70 22.97
C ILE A 86 -21.55 -24.65 24.00
N GLU A 87 -20.91 -25.05 25.11
CA GLU A 87 -20.35 -24.15 26.12
C GLU A 87 -19.29 -23.23 25.53
N ALA A 88 -18.31 -23.80 24.81
CA ALA A 88 -17.25 -23.03 24.15
C ALA A 88 -17.80 -21.97 23.18
N MET A 89 -18.89 -22.29 22.48
CA MET A 89 -19.54 -21.39 21.52
C MET A 89 -20.47 -20.37 22.18
N ALA A 90 -21.15 -20.73 23.26
CA ALA A 90 -22.08 -19.87 23.98
C ALA A 90 -21.35 -18.79 24.82
N ASN A 91 -20.17 -19.11 25.36
CA ASN A 91 -19.39 -18.21 26.23
C ASN A 91 -18.66 -17.08 25.48
N ARG A 92 -18.75 -17.05 24.15
CA ARG A 92 -18.13 -16.03 23.29
C ARG A 92 -19.20 -15.10 22.70
N ALA A 93 -19.04 -13.79 22.89
CA ALA A 93 -19.99 -12.79 22.40
C ALA A 93 -20.24 -12.87 20.88
N CYS A 94 -19.22 -13.21 20.09
CA CYS A 94 -19.31 -13.30 18.63
C CYS A 94 -19.99 -14.59 18.11
N THR A 95 -20.13 -15.62 18.95
CA THR A 95 -20.65 -16.94 18.54
C THR A 95 -21.92 -17.36 19.27
N SER A 96 -22.27 -16.74 20.39
CA SER A 96 -23.40 -17.13 21.24
C SER A 96 -24.75 -17.14 20.52
N ARG A 97 -25.00 -16.15 19.65
CA ARG A 97 -26.22 -16.02 18.84
C ARG A 97 -26.19 -16.83 17.53
N GLN A 98 -25.11 -17.57 17.26
CA GLN A 98 -25.03 -18.40 16.06
C GLN A 98 -25.85 -19.69 16.24
N LYS A 99 -26.57 -20.10 15.19
CA LYS A 99 -27.39 -21.34 15.18
C LYS A 99 -26.62 -22.55 14.68
N THR A 100 -25.53 -22.33 13.98
CA THR A 100 -24.66 -23.36 13.41
C THR A 100 -23.26 -22.79 13.33
N ALA A 101 -22.26 -23.64 13.54
CA ALA A 101 -20.89 -23.31 13.22
C ALA A 101 -20.34 -24.37 12.29
N ARG A 102 -19.58 -23.94 11.29
CA ARG A 102 -18.77 -24.82 10.46
C ARG A 102 -17.37 -24.85 11.05
N LEU A 103 -16.70 -26.00 10.98
CA LEU A 103 -15.28 -26.04 11.30
C LEU A 103 -14.53 -25.04 10.39
N ARG A 104 -13.46 -24.45 10.91
CA ARG A 104 -12.57 -23.62 10.08
C ARG A 104 -12.12 -24.46 8.88
N GLY A 105 -12.13 -23.88 7.67
CA GLY A 105 -11.76 -24.56 6.43
C GLY A 105 -12.92 -25.18 5.63
N ILE A 106 -14.06 -25.54 6.24
CA ILE A 106 -15.18 -26.22 5.53
C ILE A 106 -15.91 -25.33 4.49
N GLY A 107 -15.58 -24.04 4.42
CA GLY A 107 -16.13 -23.10 3.44
C GLY A 107 -15.07 -22.28 2.72
N THR A 108 -13.79 -22.67 2.76
CA THR A 108 -12.74 -22.01 2.00
C THR A 108 -12.73 -22.55 0.57
N THR A 109 -12.52 -21.66 -0.41
CA THR A 109 -12.42 -22.06 -1.82
C THR A 109 -11.11 -22.80 -2.10
N LEU A 110 -10.04 -22.45 -1.37
CA LEU A 110 -8.78 -23.20 -1.41
C LEU A 110 -8.75 -24.28 -0.32
N PRO A 111 -8.13 -25.45 -0.61
CA PRO A 111 -7.80 -26.45 0.40
C PRO A 111 -6.95 -25.88 1.53
N GLN A 112 -6.99 -26.51 2.70
CA GLN A 112 -6.25 -26.05 3.87
C GLN A 112 -4.74 -26.04 3.61
N GLU A 113 -4.23 -27.10 2.98
CA GLU A 113 -2.80 -27.27 2.66
C GLU A 113 -2.30 -26.15 1.75
N ALA A 114 -3.15 -25.69 0.83
CA ALA A 114 -2.89 -24.59 -0.09
C ALA A 114 -2.87 -23.23 0.65
N GLU A 115 -3.83 -22.97 1.55
CA GLU A 115 -3.79 -21.77 2.40
C GLU A 115 -2.55 -21.76 3.32
N GLU A 116 -2.14 -22.90 3.86
CA GLU A 116 -0.93 -23.01 4.69
C GLU A 116 0.35 -22.71 3.89
N GLN A 117 0.44 -23.17 2.64
CA GLN A 117 1.56 -22.82 1.76
C GLN A 117 1.62 -21.31 1.51
N LEU A 118 0.48 -20.67 1.25
CA LEU A 118 0.40 -19.22 1.10
C LEU A 118 0.82 -18.48 2.37
N THR A 119 0.40 -18.96 3.54
CA THR A 119 0.79 -18.38 4.83
C THR A 119 2.30 -18.50 5.04
N ARG A 120 2.90 -19.68 4.78
CA ARG A 120 4.36 -19.87 4.82
C ARG A 120 5.09 -18.94 3.87
N TRP A 121 4.58 -18.74 2.66
CA TRP A 121 5.12 -17.78 1.71
C TRP A 121 5.08 -16.34 2.28
N VAL A 122 3.94 -15.90 2.84
CA VAL A 122 3.82 -14.56 3.47
C VAL A 122 4.86 -14.37 4.59
N HIS A 123 5.00 -15.37 5.46
CA HIS A 123 6.00 -15.31 6.54
C HIS A 123 7.43 -15.28 6.02
N GLY A 124 7.74 -16.06 4.97
CA GLY A 124 9.04 -16.04 4.30
C GLY A 124 9.37 -14.65 3.75
N MET A 125 8.44 -14.01 3.05
CA MET A 125 8.61 -12.65 2.54
C MET A 125 8.87 -11.65 3.66
N ARG A 126 8.09 -11.72 4.74
CA ARG A 126 8.25 -10.83 5.91
C ARG A 126 9.59 -11.06 6.61
N LYS A 127 10.04 -12.30 6.76
CA LYS A 127 11.35 -12.65 7.30
C LYS A 127 12.50 -12.07 6.47
N ASP A 128 12.32 -11.99 5.16
CA ASP A 128 13.26 -11.37 4.24
C ASP A 128 13.19 -9.83 4.19
N GLY A 129 12.31 -9.21 4.99
CA GLY A 129 12.09 -7.76 5.03
C GLY A 129 11.26 -7.22 3.87
N ILE A 130 10.61 -8.11 3.09
CA ILE A 130 9.81 -7.75 1.92
C ILE A 130 8.35 -7.58 2.35
N PRO A 131 7.75 -6.39 2.22
CA PRO A 131 6.34 -6.19 2.53
C PRO A 131 5.47 -6.94 1.52
N VAL A 132 4.48 -7.70 2.01
CA VAL A 132 3.48 -8.36 1.17
C VAL A 132 2.28 -7.44 0.98
N THR A 133 2.14 -6.92 -0.23
CA THR A 133 1.00 -6.07 -0.60
C THR A 133 -0.25 -6.91 -0.88
N TYR A 134 -1.42 -6.27 -0.90
CA TYR A 134 -2.67 -6.92 -1.32
C TYR A 134 -2.54 -7.56 -2.71
N ALA A 135 -1.95 -6.83 -3.67
CA ALA A 135 -1.79 -7.34 -5.04
C ALA A 135 -0.87 -8.56 -5.11
N MET A 136 0.22 -8.57 -4.33
CA MET A 136 1.11 -9.74 -4.25
C MET A 136 0.39 -10.95 -3.64
N LEU A 137 -0.36 -10.75 -2.56
CA LEU A 137 -1.12 -11.83 -1.92
C LEU A 137 -2.23 -12.37 -2.83
N ARG A 138 -2.95 -11.48 -3.53
CA ARG A 138 -3.97 -11.85 -4.53
C ARG A 138 -3.35 -12.69 -5.63
N PHE A 139 -2.23 -12.22 -6.19
CA PHE A 139 -1.53 -12.92 -7.26
C PHE A 139 -1.08 -14.33 -6.81
N MET A 140 -0.42 -14.43 -5.67
CA MET A 140 0.01 -15.73 -5.15
C MET A 140 -1.16 -16.66 -4.90
N ALA A 141 -2.28 -16.14 -4.38
CA ALA A 141 -3.47 -16.95 -4.18
C ALA A 141 -4.06 -17.48 -5.50
N LEU A 142 -4.07 -16.68 -6.56
CA LEU A 142 -4.52 -17.11 -7.89
C LEU A 142 -3.57 -18.19 -8.46
N GLU A 143 -2.26 -18.01 -8.32
CA GLU A 143 -1.26 -19.01 -8.73
C GLU A 143 -1.42 -20.32 -7.96
N THR A 144 -1.70 -20.26 -6.65
CA THR A 144 -2.01 -21.44 -5.84
C THR A 144 -3.32 -22.10 -6.25
N ALA A 145 -4.32 -21.32 -6.67
CA ALA A 145 -5.58 -21.86 -7.16
C ALA A 145 -5.39 -22.68 -8.45
N ILE A 146 -4.57 -22.18 -9.37
CA ILE A 146 -4.18 -22.90 -10.59
C ILE A 146 -3.48 -24.23 -10.22
N ASP A 147 -2.57 -24.21 -9.24
CA ASP A 147 -1.84 -25.40 -8.81
C ASP A 147 -2.77 -26.50 -8.25
N VAL A 148 -3.90 -26.12 -7.65
CA VAL A 148 -4.93 -27.05 -7.16
C VAL A 148 -6.04 -27.34 -8.18
N GLY A 149 -5.88 -26.89 -9.43
CA GLY A 149 -6.80 -27.18 -10.54
C GLY A 149 -8.03 -26.29 -10.61
N LEU A 150 -8.04 -25.13 -9.93
CA LEU A 150 -9.11 -24.15 -10.03
C LEU A 150 -8.85 -23.14 -11.15
N THR A 151 -9.91 -22.78 -11.86
CA THR A 151 -9.89 -21.71 -12.87
C THR A 151 -10.11 -20.33 -12.26
N GLU A 152 -9.73 -19.26 -12.98
CA GLU A 152 -9.99 -17.88 -12.55
C GLU A 152 -11.48 -17.56 -12.40
N ALA A 153 -12.35 -18.31 -13.09
CA ALA A 153 -13.81 -18.19 -12.93
C ALA A 153 -14.29 -18.75 -11.59
N GLU A 154 -13.63 -19.78 -11.07
CA GLU A 154 -13.96 -20.45 -9.81
C GLU A 154 -13.33 -19.76 -8.60
N PHE A 155 -12.15 -19.17 -8.77
CA PHE A 155 -11.45 -18.46 -7.71
C PHE A 155 -10.82 -17.15 -8.18
N LYS A 156 -11.39 -16.03 -7.71
CA LYS A 156 -10.96 -14.67 -8.05
C LYS A 156 -9.95 -14.06 -7.07
N ALA A 157 -9.70 -14.73 -5.94
CA ALA A 157 -8.96 -14.16 -4.81
C ALA A 157 -9.47 -12.76 -4.38
N GLY A 158 -10.80 -12.54 -4.42
CA GLY A 158 -11.40 -11.23 -4.17
C GLY A 158 -11.26 -10.74 -2.71
N TRP A 159 -11.66 -9.50 -2.45
CA TRP A 159 -11.52 -8.84 -1.15
C TRP A 159 -12.03 -9.68 0.03
N HIS A 160 -13.22 -10.26 -0.08
CA HIS A 160 -13.81 -11.07 0.98
C HIS A 160 -12.94 -12.30 1.31
N TRP A 161 -12.36 -12.94 0.29
CA TRP A 161 -11.48 -14.08 0.49
C TRP A 161 -10.17 -13.63 1.15
N ILE A 162 -9.52 -12.57 0.66
CA ILE A 162 -8.28 -12.04 1.24
C ILE A 162 -8.48 -11.59 2.69
N ARG A 163 -9.58 -10.89 2.97
CA ARG A 163 -9.95 -10.51 4.35
C ARG A 163 -10.11 -11.73 5.24
N GLY A 164 -10.82 -12.76 4.74
CA GLY A 164 -11.00 -14.01 5.47
C GLY A 164 -9.67 -14.75 5.70
N PHE A 165 -8.83 -14.88 4.67
CA PHE A 165 -7.51 -15.49 4.75
C PHE A 165 -6.65 -14.82 5.81
N LYS A 166 -6.60 -13.48 5.80
CA LYS A 166 -5.90 -12.68 6.80
C LYS A 166 -6.39 -12.94 8.22
N GLN A 167 -7.71 -12.92 8.44
CA GLN A 167 -8.30 -13.20 9.75
C GLN A 167 -8.04 -14.62 10.23
N ARG A 168 -8.05 -15.61 9.33
CA ARG A 168 -7.78 -17.02 9.68
C ARG A 168 -6.32 -17.24 10.08
N ASN A 169 -5.39 -16.51 9.44
CA ASN A 169 -3.95 -16.66 9.59
C ASN A 169 -3.30 -15.55 10.45
N ASN A 170 -4.09 -14.76 11.19
CA ASN A 170 -3.61 -13.67 12.05
C ASN A 170 -2.71 -12.65 11.33
N LEU A 171 -3.02 -12.35 10.07
CA LEU A 171 -2.30 -11.37 9.27
C LEU A 171 -3.04 -10.03 9.25
N THR A 172 -2.33 -8.95 9.55
CA THR A 172 -2.83 -7.59 9.40
C THR A 172 -2.00 -6.82 8.37
N PHE A 173 -2.60 -5.79 7.77
CA PHE A 173 -1.85 -4.76 7.05
C PHE A 173 -1.41 -3.69 8.05
N ARG A 174 -0.29 -3.04 7.78
CA ARG A 174 0.14 -1.90 8.57
C ARG A 174 -0.86 -0.75 8.42
N THR A 175 -1.27 -0.18 9.54
CA THR A 175 -2.11 1.02 9.60
C THR A 175 -1.25 2.24 9.36
N LYS A 176 -1.78 3.25 8.66
CA LYS A 176 -1.11 4.55 8.52
C LYS A 176 -0.88 5.19 9.89
N THR A 177 0.37 5.55 10.17
CA THR A 177 0.70 6.54 11.20
C THR A 177 0.70 7.92 10.54
N ARG A 178 -0.30 8.76 10.86
CA ARG A 178 -0.34 10.19 10.47
C ARG A 178 0.63 11.06 11.28
N VAL A 179 1.74 10.49 11.74
CA VAL A 179 2.64 11.13 12.70
C VAL A 179 3.64 11.97 11.90
N GLY A 180 3.24 13.20 11.52
CA GLY A 180 4.16 14.17 10.91
C GLY A 180 3.55 15.22 9.98
N GLN A 181 2.22 15.26 9.80
CA GLN A 181 1.58 16.28 8.95
C GLN A 181 0.83 17.30 9.80
N ASP A 182 1.21 18.57 9.65
CA ASP A 182 0.51 19.72 10.26
C ASP A 182 -0.92 19.84 9.69
N THR A 183 -1.79 20.61 10.37
CA THR A 183 -3.23 20.60 10.09
C THR A 183 -3.60 21.19 8.72
N ASN A 184 -4.76 20.82 8.18
CA ASN A 184 -5.23 21.30 6.87
C ASN A 184 -5.32 22.83 6.77
N GLY A 185 -5.56 23.54 7.90
CA GLY A 185 -5.68 25.00 7.93
C GLY A 185 -4.34 25.71 7.71
N ASP A 186 -3.27 25.19 8.30
CA ASP A 186 -1.91 25.72 8.12
C ASP A 186 -1.41 25.49 6.69
N GLY A 187 -1.84 24.39 6.07
CA GLY A 187 -1.50 24.05 4.68
C GLY A 187 -2.06 25.04 3.66
N ALA A 188 -3.33 25.45 3.77
CA ALA A 188 -3.96 26.34 2.80
C ALA A 188 -3.32 27.74 2.80
N ARG A 189 -3.04 28.30 3.98
CA ARG A 189 -2.34 29.58 4.12
C ARG A 189 -0.92 29.51 3.57
N THR A 190 -0.19 28.45 3.92
CA THR A 190 1.19 28.26 3.43
C THR A 190 1.22 28.11 1.91
N LEU A 191 0.21 27.47 1.31
CA LEU A 191 0.08 27.38 -0.13
C LEU A 191 -0.11 28.76 -0.77
N GLU A 192 -1.02 29.57 -0.23
CA GLU A 192 -1.29 30.92 -0.74
C GLU A 192 -0.05 31.81 -0.63
N GLU A 193 0.60 31.86 0.54
CA GLU A 193 1.84 32.61 0.76
C GLU A 193 2.97 32.14 -0.17
N PHE A 194 3.08 30.83 -0.38
CA PHE A 194 4.06 30.26 -1.31
C PHE A 194 3.76 30.62 -2.76
N ALA A 195 2.52 30.48 -3.19
CA ALA A 195 2.10 30.78 -4.55
C ALA A 195 2.23 32.28 -4.85
N GLU A 196 1.89 33.16 -3.90
CA GLU A 196 2.12 34.60 -4.02
C GLU A 196 3.61 34.92 -4.16
N ARG A 197 4.48 34.30 -3.34
CA ARG A 197 5.94 34.46 -3.42
C ARG A 197 6.51 34.01 -4.77
N VAL A 198 5.92 32.98 -5.39
CA VAL A 198 6.32 32.50 -6.72
C VAL A 198 5.75 33.37 -7.85
N ASN A 199 4.51 33.84 -7.71
CA ASN A 199 3.76 34.54 -8.77
C ASN A 199 4.02 36.06 -8.82
N TYR A 200 4.35 36.70 -7.70
CA TYR A 200 4.72 38.12 -7.67
C TYR A 200 6.23 38.29 -7.82
N GLU A 201 6.61 39.05 -8.85
CA GLU A 201 7.97 39.35 -9.25
C GLU A 201 8.79 40.01 -8.10
N TYR A 202 9.62 39.21 -7.43
CA TYR A 202 10.83 39.60 -6.67
C TYR A 202 10.69 40.54 -5.41
N LEU A 203 10.73 39.90 -4.21
CA LEU A 203 11.37 40.30 -2.90
C LEU A 203 10.61 41.23 -1.90
N PRO A 204 10.81 41.11 -0.54
CA PRO A 204 12.13 41.09 0.14
C PRO A 204 12.44 40.01 1.22
N THR A 205 13.71 39.60 1.19
CA THR A 205 14.72 39.49 2.27
C THR A 205 14.24 39.32 3.72
N LYS A 206 13.88 38.10 4.12
CA LYS A 206 14.22 37.50 5.44
C LYS A 206 13.65 36.08 5.54
N THR A 207 14.53 35.08 5.53
CA THR A 207 14.18 33.70 5.87
C THR A 207 14.35 33.52 7.38
N LEU A 208 13.25 33.32 8.11
CA LEU A 208 13.30 32.89 9.50
C LEU A 208 13.54 31.38 9.52
N ASN A 209 14.76 30.97 9.90
CA ASN A 209 15.07 29.57 10.13
C ASN A 209 14.59 29.17 11.53
N ALA A 210 13.74 28.15 11.63
CA ALA A 210 13.61 27.37 12.85
C ALA A 210 14.56 26.17 12.78
N ALA A 211 15.49 26.10 13.73
CA ALA A 211 16.46 25.01 13.83
C ALA A 211 15.86 23.78 14.52
N LYS A 212 16.31 22.61 14.05
CA LYS A 212 16.15 21.24 14.60
C LYS A 212 14.89 20.49 14.16
N GLU A 213 15.11 19.47 13.32
CA GLU A 213 14.24 18.29 13.27
C GLU A 213 15.01 17.06 13.72
N ASN A 214 14.39 16.28 14.61
CA ASN A 214 14.95 15.03 15.11
C ASN A 214 14.84 13.95 14.02
N THR A 215 15.98 13.43 13.57
CA THR A 215 16.01 12.27 12.67
C THR A 215 15.59 11.02 13.43
N VAL A 216 14.43 10.46 13.09
CA VAL A 216 13.99 9.17 13.65
C VAL A 216 14.69 8.04 12.88
N TRP A 217 15.57 7.32 13.57
CA TRP A 217 16.23 6.13 13.03
C TRP A 217 15.27 4.95 13.08
N VAL A 218 14.83 4.48 11.91
CA VAL A 218 14.00 3.27 11.80
C VAL A 218 14.88 2.07 11.54
N LYS A 219 14.88 1.11 12.47
CA LYS A 219 15.49 -0.21 12.28
C LYS A 219 14.81 -0.90 11.09
N CYS A 220 15.52 -0.99 9.97
CA CYS A 220 15.15 -1.86 8.87
C CYS A 220 15.71 -3.26 9.16
N GLY A 221 14.93 -4.31 8.90
CA GLY A 221 15.35 -5.70 9.09
C GLY A 221 16.60 -6.04 8.29
N GLY A 222 17.77 -5.84 8.89
CA GLY A 222 19.09 -6.41 8.60
C GLY A 222 19.72 -6.24 7.21
N LYS A 223 18.94 -6.06 6.14
CA LYS A 223 19.43 -5.98 4.75
C LYS A 223 19.46 -4.53 4.31
N THR A 224 20.62 -4.07 3.83
CA THR A 224 20.74 -2.74 3.24
C THR A 224 19.85 -2.66 2.00
N LYS A 225 18.87 -1.75 2.00
CA LYS A 225 18.05 -1.49 0.82
C LYS A 225 18.96 -1.04 -0.33
N ASP A 226 18.80 -1.67 -1.50
CA ASP A 226 19.30 -1.12 -2.75
C ASP A 226 18.38 0.05 -3.13
N ARG A 227 18.93 1.26 -3.06
CA ARG A 227 18.20 2.50 -3.29
C ARG A 227 18.60 3.09 -4.64
N ALA A 228 17.62 3.68 -5.32
CA ALA A 228 17.83 4.62 -6.41
C ALA A 228 17.05 5.90 -6.09
N THR A 229 17.62 7.06 -6.43
CA THR A 229 16.93 8.35 -6.35
C THR A 229 16.73 8.87 -7.77
N ALA A 230 15.53 9.35 -8.08
CA ALA A 230 15.21 10.00 -9.34
C ALA A 230 14.88 11.47 -9.08
N MET A 231 15.58 12.37 -9.75
CA MET A 231 15.29 13.80 -9.75
C MET A 231 14.46 14.09 -11.01
N LEU A 232 13.17 14.37 -10.79
CA LEU A 232 12.20 14.67 -11.84
C LEU A 232 12.16 16.18 -12.07
N MET A 233 12.08 16.59 -13.32
CA MET A 233 12.01 18.01 -13.67
C MET A 233 11.02 18.23 -14.81
N ALA A 234 10.09 19.15 -14.61
CA ALA A 234 9.18 19.62 -15.63
C ALA A 234 8.91 21.11 -15.45
N ASP A 235 8.42 21.79 -16.49
CA ASP A 235 8.12 23.22 -16.44
C ASP A 235 6.61 23.51 -16.54
N SER A 236 6.26 24.79 -16.39
CA SER A 236 4.89 25.30 -16.40
C SER A 236 4.17 25.14 -17.75
N THR A 237 4.86 24.74 -18.82
CA THR A 237 4.25 24.37 -20.11
C THR A 237 3.86 22.89 -20.15
N GLY A 238 4.22 22.14 -19.12
CA GLY A 238 4.03 20.69 -19.05
C GLY A 238 5.15 19.90 -19.70
N ALA A 239 6.20 20.56 -20.20
CA ALA A 239 7.34 19.89 -20.80
C ALA A 239 8.19 19.21 -19.72
N LYS A 240 8.51 17.93 -19.95
CA LYS A 240 9.35 17.11 -19.09
C LYS A 240 10.80 17.20 -19.55
N HIS A 241 11.70 17.44 -18.62
CA HIS A 241 13.14 17.58 -18.87
C HIS A 241 13.89 16.28 -18.57
N THR A 242 15.14 16.23 -19.04
CA THR A 242 16.05 15.08 -18.87
C THR A 242 16.16 14.66 -17.41
N LEU A 243 15.94 13.36 -17.15
CA LEU A 243 15.93 12.81 -15.81
C LEU A 243 17.36 12.60 -15.26
N PHE A 244 17.54 12.86 -13.96
CA PHE A 244 18.76 12.52 -13.23
C PHE A 244 18.49 11.35 -12.29
N LEU A 245 19.25 10.27 -12.43
CA LEU A 245 19.22 9.10 -11.53
C LEU A 245 20.48 9.09 -10.66
N VAL A 246 20.31 8.77 -9.38
CA VAL A 246 21.42 8.46 -8.49
C VAL A 246 21.28 7.01 -8.04
N LEU A 247 22.21 6.16 -8.47
CA LEU A 247 22.22 4.74 -8.17
C LEU A 247 23.27 4.41 -7.10
N LYS A 248 22.96 3.40 -6.31
CA LYS A 248 23.91 2.88 -5.33
C LYS A 248 25.10 2.19 -6.01
N THR A 249 26.31 2.61 -5.64
CA THR A 249 27.56 1.95 -6.05
C THR A 249 28.57 1.92 -4.91
N THR A 250 29.37 0.87 -4.85
CA THR A 250 30.46 0.76 -3.88
C THR A 250 31.52 1.81 -4.16
N LYS A 251 31.97 2.51 -3.12
CA LYS A 251 33.09 3.46 -3.19
C LYS A 251 34.41 2.69 -3.21
N SER A 252 35.35 3.14 -4.03
CA SER A 252 36.72 2.63 -3.99
C SER A 252 37.41 3.04 -2.69
N THR A 253 38.25 2.18 -2.13
CA THR A 253 39.09 2.49 -0.97
C THR A 253 40.28 3.40 -1.32
N VAL A 254 40.63 3.52 -2.61
CA VAL A 254 41.76 4.33 -3.08
C VAL A 254 41.28 5.74 -3.42
N LYS A 255 41.82 6.76 -2.75
CA LYS A 255 41.33 8.15 -2.83
C LYS A 255 41.47 8.74 -4.24
N GLU A 256 42.56 8.46 -4.92
CA GLU A 256 42.86 8.95 -6.27
C GLU A 256 41.86 8.38 -7.27
N VAL A 257 41.52 7.09 -7.11
CA VAL A 257 40.51 6.41 -7.93
C VAL A 257 39.11 6.98 -7.64
N VAL A 258 38.81 7.35 -6.40
CA VAL A 258 37.54 8.02 -6.07
C VAL A 258 37.44 9.36 -6.80
N GLN A 259 38.48 10.20 -6.74
CA GLN A 259 38.48 11.49 -7.44
C GLN A 259 38.37 11.32 -8.95
N GLU A 260 39.09 10.35 -9.52
CA GLU A 260 38.99 10.06 -10.95
C GLU A 260 37.57 9.60 -11.34
N ASN A 261 36.95 8.71 -10.55
CA ASN A 261 35.60 8.23 -10.80
C ASN A 261 34.57 9.36 -10.72
N LEU A 262 34.68 10.26 -9.74
CA LEU A 262 33.80 11.43 -9.63
C LEU A 262 33.93 12.34 -10.85
N LYS A 263 35.16 12.62 -11.29
CA LYS A 263 35.43 13.53 -12.41
C LYS A 263 35.06 12.96 -13.79
N LYS A 264 35.37 11.67 -14.03
CA LYS A 264 35.28 11.08 -15.38
C LYS A 264 34.12 10.10 -15.57
N ARG A 265 33.54 9.59 -14.48
CA ARG A 265 32.62 8.43 -14.51
C ARG A 265 31.41 8.63 -13.61
N GLN A 266 31.10 9.88 -13.27
CA GLN A 266 29.91 10.26 -12.49
C GLN A 266 29.78 9.47 -11.18
N GLY A 267 30.92 9.12 -10.56
CA GLY A 267 31.00 8.37 -9.31
C GLY A 267 31.02 6.83 -9.44
N PHE A 268 30.93 6.29 -10.66
CA PHE A 268 31.05 4.85 -10.91
C PHE A 268 32.50 4.40 -11.13
N GLY A 269 32.80 3.18 -10.70
CA GLY A 269 34.06 2.51 -11.05
C GLY A 269 34.10 2.11 -12.53
N LYS A 270 35.32 1.85 -13.06
CA LYS A 270 35.56 1.56 -14.49
C LYS A 270 34.66 0.46 -15.07
N LYS A 271 34.43 -0.62 -14.32
CA LYS A 271 33.60 -1.75 -14.75
C LYS A 271 32.12 -1.34 -14.89
N VAL A 272 31.54 -0.82 -13.82
CA VAL A 272 30.13 -0.39 -13.77
C VAL A 272 29.87 0.74 -14.76
N TRP A 273 30.83 1.65 -14.97
CA TRP A 273 30.71 2.72 -15.95
C TRP A 273 30.51 2.23 -17.40
N ARG A 274 31.12 1.09 -17.77
CA ARG A 274 30.91 0.48 -19.10
C ARG A 274 29.47 0.00 -19.31
N GLU A 275 28.76 -0.31 -18.22
CA GLU A 275 27.35 -0.71 -18.25
C GLU A 275 26.43 0.53 -18.19
N VAL A 276 26.78 1.52 -17.36
CA VAL A 276 25.96 2.72 -17.12
C VAL A 276 25.98 3.70 -18.29
N LEU A 277 27.13 3.94 -18.93
CA LEU A 277 27.23 4.91 -20.01
C LEU A 277 26.34 4.57 -21.22
N PRO A 278 26.29 3.30 -21.70
CA PRO A 278 25.31 2.90 -22.71
C PRO A 278 23.85 3.13 -22.26
N LEU A 279 23.52 2.86 -20.99
CA LEU A 279 22.16 3.08 -20.46
C LEU A 279 21.78 4.56 -20.48
N GLN A 280 22.69 5.46 -20.09
CA GLN A 280 22.47 6.91 -20.18
C GLN A 280 22.14 7.35 -21.61
N ARG A 281 22.88 6.83 -22.58
CA ARG A 281 22.68 7.15 -24.01
C ARG A 281 21.35 6.60 -24.52
N ALA A 282 21.07 5.34 -24.20
CA ALA A 282 19.86 4.65 -24.66
C ALA A 282 18.58 5.31 -24.10
N HIS A 283 18.58 5.68 -22.82
CA HIS A 283 17.41 6.26 -22.16
C HIS A 283 17.42 7.79 -22.08
N ARG A 284 18.42 8.45 -22.68
CA ARG A 284 18.58 9.91 -22.69
C ARG A 284 18.44 10.53 -21.30
N CYS A 285 19.10 9.94 -20.31
CA CYS A 285 19.11 10.40 -18.92
C CYS A 285 20.54 10.62 -18.41
N GLN A 286 20.69 11.26 -17.26
CA GLN A 286 21.96 11.36 -16.54
C GLN A 286 21.95 10.39 -15.36
N ILE A 287 23.02 9.60 -15.19
CA ILE A 287 23.10 8.61 -14.11
C ILE A 287 24.36 8.87 -13.30
N TYR A 288 24.19 9.13 -12.01
CA TYR A 288 25.26 9.33 -11.04
C TYR A 288 25.30 8.17 -10.05
N GLY A 289 26.47 7.92 -9.49
CA GLY A 289 26.72 6.83 -8.56
C GLY A 289 27.33 7.32 -7.26
N ASN A 290 26.76 6.92 -6.13
CA ASN A 290 27.45 7.03 -4.83
C ASN A 290 26.97 5.93 -3.85
N PRO A 291 27.64 5.75 -2.69
CA PRO A 291 27.28 4.68 -1.74
C PRO A 291 25.90 4.81 -1.10
N THR A 292 25.35 6.02 -1.03
CA THR A 292 24.09 6.31 -0.32
C THR A 292 22.89 6.35 -1.27
N ALA A 293 23.14 6.48 -2.58
CA ALA A 293 22.18 6.77 -3.64
C ALA A 293 21.37 8.06 -3.42
N TRP A 294 21.88 9.03 -2.66
CA TRP A 294 21.24 10.33 -2.44
C TRP A 294 21.87 11.42 -3.31
N CYS A 295 21.11 12.50 -3.58
CA CYS A 295 21.70 13.72 -4.11
C CYS A 295 22.75 14.28 -3.15
N ASN A 296 23.74 14.99 -3.69
CA ASN A 296 24.76 15.72 -2.94
C ASN A 296 25.11 17.01 -3.69
N VAL A 297 25.92 17.87 -3.07
CA VAL A 297 26.33 19.16 -3.64
C VAL A 297 26.85 19.03 -5.07
N GLY A 298 27.75 18.07 -5.33
CA GLY A 298 28.32 17.87 -6.67
C GLY A 298 27.28 17.45 -7.72
N ILE A 299 26.28 16.64 -7.33
CA ILE A 299 25.17 16.26 -8.21
C ILE A 299 24.24 17.45 -8.44
N SER A 300 23.94 18.27 -7.41
CA SER A 300 23.17 19.50 -7.56
C SER A 300 23.82 20.47 -8.55
N LEU A 301 25.14 20.68 -8.44
CA LEU A 301 25.90 21.52 -9.37
C LEU A 301 25.88 20.95 -10.81
N ALA A 302 26.03 19.64 -10.95
CA ALA A 302 25.96 18.99 -12.25
C ALA A 302 24.56 19.09 -12.89
N PHE A 303 23.50 18.98 -12.08
CA PHE A 303 22.13 19.22 -12.50
C PHE A 303 21.95 20.64 -13.03
N LEU A 304 22.36 21.65 -12.25
CA LEU A 304 22.27 23.05 -12.65
C LEU A 304 23.03 23.32 -13.95
N LYS A 305 24.25 22.80 -14.05
CA LYS A 305 25.08 22.93 -15.25
C LYS A 305 24.40 22.32 -16.47
N PHE A 306 23.88 21.11 -16.33
CA PHE A 306 23.27 20.38 -17.45
C PHE A 306 22.03 21.09 -17.98
N HIS A 307 21.13 21.53 -17.11
CA HIS A 307 19.86 22.12 -17.52
C HIS A 307 19.97 23.60 -17.90
N PHE A 308 20.86 24.36 -17.26
CA PHE A 308 20.82 25.83 -17.35
C PHE A 308 22.08 26.49 -17.92
N ALA A 309 23.25 25.83 -17.90
CA ALA A 309 24.49 26.49 -18.33
C ALA A 309 24.55 26.81 -19.82
N SER A 310 23.83 26.05 -20.66
CA SER A 310 23.82 26.21 -22.13
C SER A 310 22.57 26.92 -22.66
N ARG A 311 21.80 27.58 -21.78
CA ARG A 311 20.62 28.36 -22.20
C ARG A 311 21.04 29.57 -23.05
N ALA A 312 20.51 29.66 -24.27
CA ALA A 312 20.78 30.77 -25.18
C ALA A 312 20.28 32.12 -24.63
N ASP A 313 19.19 32.09 -23.87
CA ASP A 313 18.53 33.27 -23.29
C ASP A 313 19.04 33.64 -21.88
N ARG A 314 20.13 33.01 -21.41
CA ARG A 314 20.63 33.17 -20.04
C ARG A 314 20.92 34.63 -19.69
N ALA A 315 21.44 35.41 -20.64
CA ALA A 315 21.79 36.82 -20.42
C ALA A 315 20.55 37.72 -20.21
N THR A 316 19.40 37.33 -20.75
CA THR A 316 18.20 38.17 -20.79
C THR A 316 17.05 37.65 -19.95
N LYS A 317 17.02 36.35 -19.63
CA LYS A 317 15.91 35.71 -18.92
C LYS A 317 16.35 34.99 -17.67
N LYS A 318 15.65 35.27 -16.57
CA LYS A 318 15.73 34.49 -15.33
C LYS A 318 14.85 33.24 -15.44
N VAL A 319 15.28 32.17 -14.79
CA VAL A 319 14.44 30.97 -14.58
C VAL A 319 14.30 30.75 -13.08
N MET A 320 13.09 30.49 -12.62
CA MET A 320 12.86 30.04 -11.25
C MET A 320 12.89 28.52 -11.20
N LEU A 321 13.69 27.96 -10.30
CA LEU A 321 13.78 26.52 -10.02
C LEU A 321 13.28 26.25 -8.61
N ILE A 322 12.20 25.49 -8.49
CA ILE A 322 11.62 25.09 -7.21
C ILE A 322 12.20 23.75 -6.78
N TRP A 323 12.83 23.70 -5.60
CA TRP A 323 13.39 22.49 -4.98
C TRP A 323 12.81 22.24 -3.59
N ASP A 324 12.80 20.96 -3.17
CA ASP A 324 12.46 20.60 -1.79
C ASP A 324 13.52 21.11 -0.81
N ASP A 325 13.22 21.09 0.49
CA ASP A 325 14.09 21.65 1.54
C ASP A 325 15.39 20.85 1.79
N PHE A 326 15.79 19.95 0.89
CA PHE A 326 16.98 19.13 1.09
C PHE A 326 18.26 19.99 1.10
N SER A 327 19.08 19.83 2.14
CA SER A 327 20.22 20.72 2.41
C SER A 327 21.24 20.81 1.27
N ALA A 328 21.45 19.74 0.50
CA ALA A 328 22.38 19.73 -0.63
C ALA A 328 21.94 20.60 -1.83
N HIS A 329 20.71 21.11 -1.82
CA HIS A 329 20.16 22.00 -2.84
C HIS A 329 20.44 23.49 -2.56
N PHE A 330 20.84 23.83 -1.33
CA PHE A 330 20.97 25.21 -0.89
C PHE A 330 22.26 25.49 -0.11
N THR A 331 23.35 24.78 -0.44
CA THR A 331 24.68 25.19 0.03
C THR A 331 25.10 26.47 -0.66
N GLU A 332 25.99 27.25 -0.03
CA GLU A 332 26.49 28.53 -0.59
C GLU A 332 27.01 28.36 -2.03
N GLU A 333 27.77 27.28 -2.29
CA GLU A 333 28.29 26.98 -3.63
C GLU A 333 27.18 26.72 -4.66
N VAL A 334 26.10 26.03 -4.28
CA VAL A 334 24.98 25.72 -5.19
C VAL A 334 24.16 26.98 -5.47
N VAL A 335 23.90 27.79 -4.44
CA VAL A 335 23.18 29.07 -4.59
C VAL A 335 23.97 30.02 -5.47
N ALA A 336 25.25 30.23 -5.19
CA ALA A 336 26.12 31.10 -5.99
C ALA A 336 26.22 30.61 -7.45
N TYR A 337 26.28 29.29 -7.67
CA TYR A 337 26.31 28.76 -9.03
C TYR A 337 24.98 28.97 -9.77
N ALA A 338 23.83 28.76 -9.12
CA ALA A 338 22.52 29.04 -9.71
C ALA A 338 22.38 30.52 -10.10
N GLU A 339 22.79 31.44 -9.23
CA GLU A 339 22.80 32.88 -9.52
C GLU A 339 23.67 33.21 -10.73
N SER A 340 24.86 32.61 -10.84
CA SER A 340 25.74 32.78 -12.01
C SER A 340 25.10 32.28 -13.32
N LEU A 341 24.10 31.40 -13.22
CA LEU A 341 23.34 30.86 -14.35
C LEU A 341 22.03 31.62 -14.62
N ASN A 342 21.79 32.74 -13.93
CA ASN A 342 20.53 33.47 -13.96
C ASN A 342 19.33 32.56 -13.59
N VAL A 343 19.55 31.68 -12.61
CA VAL A 343 18.56 30.77 -12.02
C VAL A 343 18.28 31.20 -10.59
N VAL A 344 17.02 31.46 -10.27
CA VAL A 344 16.56 31.74 -8.91
C VAL A 344 16.10 30.44 -8.29
N LEU A 345 16.73 30.07 -7.18
CA LEU A 345 16.31 28.90 -6.41
C LEU A 345 15.21 29.28 -5.45
N GLU A 346 14.11 28.55 -5.52
CA GLU A 346 12.98 28.73 -4.64
C GLU A 346 12.73 27.46 -3.82
N ARG A 347 12.55 27.66 -2.52
CA ARG A 347 12.42 26.57 -1.54
C ARG A 347 10.96 26.28 -1.26
N VAL A 348 10.58 25.02 -1.44
CA VAL A 348 9.29 24.52 -0.96
C VAL A 348 9.27 24.64 0.57
N PRO A 349 8.20 25.21 1.17
CA PRO A 349 8.11 25.32 2.62
C PRO A 349 8.24 23.94 3.30
N PRO A 350 9.08 23.81 4.36
CA PRO A 350 9.27 22.54 5.05
C PRO A 350 7.93 21.96 5.52
N ARG A 351 7.74 20.64 5.43
CA ARG A 351 6.50 19.90 5.78
C ARG A 351 5.28 20.14 4.88
N PHE A 352 5.36 21.07 3.94
CA PHE A 352 4.25 21.39 3.02
C PHE A 352 4.47 20.89 1.59
N THR A 353 5.38 19.93 1.37
CA THR A 353 5.61 19.36 0.02
C THR A 353 4.34 18.77 -0.59
N TRP A 354 3.47 18.16 0.23
CA TRP A 354 2.20 17.57 -0.18
C TRP A 354 1.20 18.55 -0.81
N ILE A 355 1.39 19.86 -0.65
CA ILE A 355 0.51 20.91 -1.20
C ILE A 355 1.27 21.94 -2.06
N CYS A 356 2.52 22.26 -1.72
CA CYS A 356 3.33 23.27 -2.39
C CYS A 356 4.26 22.71 -3.49
N GLN A 357 4.49 21.38 -3.56
CA GLN A 357 5.38 20.79 -4.56
C GLN A 357 4.60 20.02 -5.62
N SER A 358 4.62 20.53 -6.86
CA SER A 358 3.88 19.94 -7.99
C SER A 358 4.18 18.46 -8.21
N ALA A 359 5.44 18.05 -8.00
CA ALA A 359 5.86 16.65 -8.09
C ALA A 359 5.14 15.74 -7.08
N ASP A 360 5.06 16.14 -5.81
CA ASP A 360 4.39 15.35 -4.76
C ASP A 360 2.86 15.41 -4.90
N VAL A 361 2.33 16.56 -5.30
CA VAL A 361 0.90 16.80 -5.49
C VAL A 361 0.31 15.96 -6.63
N ALA A 362 1.03 15.78 -7.74
CA ALA A 362 0.46 15.19 -8.95
C ALA A 362 1.31 14.12 -9.65
N TRP A 363 2.65 14.16 -9.59
CA TRP A 363 3.48 13.35 -10.49
C TRP A 363 3.95 12.04 -9.84
N ILE A 364 4.37 12.10 -8.57
CA ILE A 364 5.03 10.98 -7.89
C ILE A 364 4.08 9.82 -7.62
N ARG A 365 2.81 10.10 -7.27
CA ARG A 365 1.82 9.05 -7.03
C ARG A 365 1.58 8.18 -8.28
N PRO A 366 1.16 8.72 -9.44
CA PRO A 366 0.96 7.91 -10.65
C PRO A 366 2.26 7.23 -11.11
N LEU A 367 3.41 7.90 -11.00
CA LEU A 367 4.70 7.28 -11.30
C LEU A 367 4.97 6.05 -10.42
N LYS A 368 4.75 6.15 -9.10
CA LYS A 368 4.89 5.03 -8.17
C LYS A 368 3.87 3.91 -8.44
N VAL A 369 2.66 4.23 -8.92
CA VAL A 369 1.66 3.22 -9.31
C VAL A 369 2.19 2.38 -10.48
N MET A 370 2.66 3.03 -11.55
CA MET A 370 3.16 2.33 -12.73
C MET A 370 4.44 1.53 -12.44
N LEU A 371 5.37 2.07 -11.63
CA LEU A 371 6.54 1.32 -11.18
C LEU A 371 6.16 0.07 -10.36
N ARG A 372 5.11 0.16 -9.54
CA ARG A 372 4.59 -1.00 -8.80
C ARG A 372 3.95 -2.02 -9.74
N ALA A 373 3.27 -1.60 -10.80
CA ALA A 373 2.73 -2.50 -11.82
C ALA A 373 3.86 -3.30 -12.50
N HIS A 374 4.93 -2.63 -12.94
CA HIS A 374 6.11 -3.32 -13.49
C HIS A 374 6.75 -4.29 -12.49
N TRP A 375 6.86 -3.90 -11.23
CA TRP A 375 7.37 -4.79 -10.19
C TRP A 375 6.47 -6.02 -9.97
N LEU A 376 5.15 -5.84 -9.98
CA LEU A 376 4.21 -6.96 -9.89
C LEU A 376 4.41 -7.92 -11.06
N ASP A 377 4.50 -7.43 -12.30
CA ASP A 377 4.70 -8.31 -13.46
C ASP A 377 6.04 -9.05 -13.41
N GLU A 378 7.10 -8.41 -12.93
CA GLU A 378 8.39 -9.08 -12.70
C GLU A 378 8.29 -10.15 -11.60
N LEU A 379 7.55 -9.90 -10.52
CA LEU A 379 7.25 -10.92 -9.51
C LEU A 379 6.51 -12.10 -10.11
N LYS A 380 5.49 -11.86 -10.95
CA LYS A 380 4.76 -12.94 -11.65
C LYS A 380 5.71 -13.78 -12.49
N ARG A 381 6.59 -13.12 -13.24
CA ARG A 381 7.59 -13.77 -14.09
C ARG A 381 8.53 -14.65 -13.27
N GLN A 382 9.05 -14.17 -12.15
CA GLN A 382 9.95 -14.94 -11.28
C GLN A 382 9.26 -16.15 -10.64
N VAL A 383 8.02 -15.99 -10.18
CA VAL A 383 7.22 -17.10 -9.63
C VAL A 383 7.00 -18.19 -10.67
N ARG A 384 6.50 -17.81 -11.85
CA ARG A 384 6.24 -18.77 -12.94
C ARG A 384 7.50 -19.47 -13.41
N LEU A 385 8.61 -18.74 -13.51
CA LEU A 385 9.91 -19.33 -13.85
C LEU A 385 10.35 -20.36 -12.80
N SER A 386 10.23 -20.05 -11.51
CA SER A 386 10.62 -20.96 -10.44
C SER A 386 9.81 -22.27 -10.47
N LYS A 387 8.50 -22.16 -10.75
CA LYS A 387 7.61 -23.30 -10.92
C LYS A 387 8.02 -24.14 -12.13
N ALA A 388 8.21 -23.49 -13.29
CA ALA A 388 8.58 -24.17 -14.53
C ALA A 388 9.91 -24.93 -14.43
N THR A 389 10.86 -24.44 -13.64
CA THR A 389 12.16 -25.09 -13.44
C THR A 389 12.20 -26.03 -12.23
N GLY A 390 11.10 -26.15 -11.45
CA GLY A 390 11.06 -26.90 -10.20
C GLY A 390 12.03 -26.36 -9.13
N SER A 391 12.48 -25.11 -9.25
CA SER A 391 13.48 -24.51 -8.37
C SER A 391 12.85 -23.75 -7.21
N LYS A 392 13.58 -23.64 -6.09
CA LYS A 392 13.16 -22.80 -4.97
C LYS A 392 13.05 -21.34 -5.42
N LEU A 393 11.88 -20.72 -5.22
CA LEU A 393 11.68 -19.30 -5.49
C LEU A 393 12.63 -18.45 -4.66
N VAL A 394 13.48 -17.67 -5.34
CA VAL A 394 14.33 -16.64 -4.74
C VAL A 394 13.99 -15.32 -5.41
N LEU A 395 13.31 -14.43 -4.68
CA LEU A 395 12.98 -13.11 -5.21
C LEU A 395 14.25 -12.29 -5.45
N ARG A 396 14.38 -11.76 -6.66
CA ARG A 396 15.45 -10.87 -7.05
C ARG A 396 14.88 -9.49 -7.34
N GLY A 397 15.52 -8.47 -6.78
CA GLY A 397 15.22 -7.09 -7.15
C GLY A 397 15.51 -6.84 -8.63
N PRO A 398 14.89 -5.81 -9.24
CA PRO A 398 15.16 -5.44 -10.61
C PRO A 398 16.64 -5.05 -10.78
N SER A 399 17.22 -5.37 -11.93
CA SER A 399 18.58 -4.97 -12.25
C SER A 399 18.68 -3.44 -12.45
N ARG A 400 19.90 -2.89 -12.45
CA ARG A 400 20.10 -1.44 -12.73
C ARG A 400 19.52 -1.02 -14.08
N SER A 401 19.72 -1.81 -15.14
CA SER A 401 19.15 -1.52 -16.45
C SER A 401 17.62 -1.56 -16.42
N THR A 402 17.04 -2.53 -15.72
CA THR A 402 15.59 -2.62 -15.50
C THR A 402 15.05 -1.39 -14.77
N ILE A 403 15.69 -0.96 -13.68
CA ILE A 403 15.29 0.24 -12.92
C ILE A 403 15.35 1.48 -13.80
N VAL A 404 16.46 1.69 -14.53
CA VAL A 404 16.62 2.83 -15.44
C VAL A 404 15.52 2.81 -16.51
N SER A 405 15.28 1.66 -17.13
CA SER A 405 14.25 1.51 -18.16
C SER A 405 12.84 1.79 -17.61
N TRP A 406 12.49 1.25 -16.45
CA TRP A 406 11.17 1.48 -15.84
C TRP A 406 10.97 2.94 -15.44
N VAL A 407 11.94 3.55 -14.76
CA VAL A 407 11.80 4.95 -14.31
C VAL A 407 11.73 5.91 -15.50
N THR A 408 12.57 5.72 -16.51
CA THR A 408 12.57 6.59 -17.70
C THR A 408 11.35 6.38 -18.58
N GLY A 409 10.89 5.13 -18.76
CA GLY A 409 9.64 4.81 -19.46
C GLY A 409 8.43 5.44 -18.76
N VAL A 410 8.24 5.15 -17.46
CA VAL A 410 7.11 5.69 -16.69
C VAL A 410 7.11 7.22 -16.65
N TRP A 411 8.28 7.85 -16.52
CA TRP A 411 8.37 9.32 -16.62
C TRP A 411 7.99 9.82 -18.00
N GLY A 412 8.45 9.14 -19.06
CA GLY A 412 8.11 9.43 -20.46
C GLY A 412 6.62 9.30 -20.76
N ASP A 413 5.96 8.31 -20.16
CA ASP A 413 4.55 8.00 -20.39
C ASP A 413 3.60 8.87 -19.55
N LEU A 414 4.11 9.55 -18.51
CA LEU A 414 3.27 10.39 -17.65
C LEU A 414 2.62 11.54 -18.46
N PRO A 415 1.29 11.69 -18.48
CA PRO A 415 0.64 12.68 -19.32
C PRO A 415 1.05 14.12 -19.01
N VAL A 416 1.15 14.95 -20.05
CA VAL A 416 1.42 16.41 -19.92
C VAL A 416 0.37 17.08 -19.03
N ALA A 417 -0.90 16.67 -19.14
CA ALA A 417 -1.98 17.16 -18.27
C ALA A 417 -1.72 16.84 -16.78
N THR A 418 -1.12 15.70 -16.45
CA THR A 418 -0.70 15.39 -15.07
C THR A 418 0.39 16.34 -14.58
N ILE A 419 1.31 16.74 -15.45
CA ILE A 419 2.33 17.73 -15.13
C ILE A 419 1.68 19.08 -14.81
N LEU A 420 0.87 19.60 -15.73
CA LEU A 420 0.17 20.87 -15.61
C LEU A 420 -0.76 20.92 -14.39
N ASN A 421 -1.47 19.83 -14.10
CA ASN A 421 -2.31 19.72 -12.91
C ASN A 421 -1.51 19.83 -11.61
N GLY A 422 -0.25 19.41 -11.58
CA GLY A 422 0.64 19.64 -10.44
C GLY A 422 0.89 21.13 -10.21
N PHE A 423 1.16 21.90 -11.28
CA PHE A 423 1.35 23.34 -11.18
C PHE A 423 0.05 24.07 -10.80
N ARG A 424 -1.07 23.71 -11.42
CA ARG A 424 -2.39 24.31 -11.13
C ARG A 424 -2.85 24.07 -9.68
N LYS A 425 -2.68 22.84 -9.18
CA LYS A 425 -3.03 22.51 -7.78
C LYS A 425 -2.13 23.24 -6.76
N CYS A 426 -0.89 23.53 -7.14
CA CYS A 426 0.02 24.36 -6.35
C CYS A 426 -0.20 25.88 -6.56
N GLN A 427 -1.21 26.28 -7.32
CA GLN A 427 -1.49 27.69 -7.67
C GLN A 427 -0.33 28.42 -8.37
N LEU A 428 0.56 27.68 -9.02
CA LEU A 428 1.72 28.22 -9.75
C LEU A 428 1.40 28.56 -11.22
N VAL A 429 0.29 28.01 -11.73
CA VAL A 429 -0.23 28.27 -13.08
C VAL A 429 -1.74 28.37 -13.01
N SER A 430 -2.32 29.37 -13.68
CA SER A 430 -3.77 29.55 -13.74
C SER A 430 -4.45 28.51 -14.64
N GLY A 431 -5.70 28.18 -14.31
CA GLY A 431 -6.56 27.33 -15.13
C GLY A 431 -7.16 26.15 -14.36
N PRO A 432 -8.23 25.53 -14.90
CA PRO A 432 -8.90 24.41 -14.24
C PRO A 432 -8.01 23.16 -14.23
N VAL A 433 -8.11 22.38 -13.16
CA VAL A 433 -7.51 21.04 -13.11
C VAL A 433 -8.26 20.15 -14.10
N GLU A 434 -7.54 19.57 -15.06
CA GLU A 434 -8.13 18.68 -16.07
C GLU A 434 -8.30 17.28 -15.51
N GLU A 435 -9.42 16.62 -15.78
CA GLU A 435 -9.54 15.19 -15.54
C GLU A 435 -8.68 14.43 -16.55
N VAL A 436 -7.58 13.87 -16.06
CA VAL A 436 -6.74 13.01 -16.89
C VAL A 436 -7.39 11.63 -16.89
N ALA A 437 -8.06 11.28 -18.00
CA ALA A 437 -8.47 9.91 -18.30
C ALA A 437 -7.20 9.08 -18.55
N GLY A 438 -6.55 8.66 -17.46
CA GLY A 438 -5.43 7.74 -17.54
C GLY A 438 -5.96 6.31 -17.47
N ASP A 439 -5.66 5.53 -18.51
CA ASP A 439 -5.62 4.06 -18.45
C ASP A 439 -4.53 3.62 -17.46
N VAL A 440 -4.72 3.92 -16.17
CA VAL A 440 -4.09 3.13 -15.13
C VAL A 440 -4.65 1.72 -15.35
N PRO A 441 -3.82 0.68 -15.59
CA PRO A 441 -4.30 -0.66 -15.84
C PRO A 441 -5.36 -1.00 -14.80
N VAL A 442 -6.60 -1.10 -15.26
CA VAL A 442 -7.78 -1.28 -14.40
C VAL A 442 -7.66 -2.68 -13.84
N LEU A 443 -7.00 -2.77 -12.69
CA LEU A 443 -7.38 -3.74 -11.68
C LEU A 443 -8.87 -3.45 -11.44
N ASP A 444 -9.69 -4.50 -11.60
CA ASP A 444 -11.16 -4.49 -11.58
C ASP A 444 -11.78 -3.42 -10.66
N ASP A 445 -12.94 -2.87 -11.01
CA ASP A 445 -13.55 -1.71 -10.35
C ASP A 445 -13.72 -1.87 -8.82
N ASP A 446 -13.94 -3.11 -8.35
CA ASP A 446 -13.92 -3.46 -6.91
C ASP A 446 -12.51 -3.31 -6.30
N THR A 447 -11.48 -3.72 -7.03
CA THR A 447 -10.07 -3.61 -6.65
C THR A 447 -9.49 -2.21 -6.85
N LEU A 448 -10.03 -1.35 -7.73
CA LEU A 448 -9.69 0.06 -7.83
C LEU A 448 -10.27 0.87 -6.65
N GLY A 449 -11.52 0.63 -6.26
CA GLY A 449 -12.10 1.22 -5.05
C GLY A 449 -11.33 0.80 -3.78
N ASP A 450 -10.93 -0.47 -3.71
CA ASP A 450 -10.10 -0.99 -2.62
C ASP A 450 -8.64 -0.54 -2.69
N LEU A 451 -8.05 -0.36 -3.87
CA LEU A 451 -6.73 0.25 -4.07
C LEU A 451 -6.78 1.73 -3.70
N LEU A 452 -7.79 2.49 -4.10
CA LEU A 452 -7.93 3.90 -3.71
C LEU A 452 -8.08 4.05 -2.19
N THR A 453 -8.72 3.08 -1.52
CA THR A 453 -8.87 3.04 -0.06
C THR A 453 -7.59 2.54 0.66
N ASN A 454 -6.82 1.63 0.05
CA ASN A 454 -5.63 0.99 0.65
C ASN A 454 -4.27 1.39 0.03
N MET A 455 -4.22 2.28 -0.98
CA MET A 455 -3.00 2.86 -1.61
C MET A 455 -2.36 3.93 -0.75
N ALA A 456 -2.36 3.61 0.52
CA ALA A 456 -2.36 4.52 1.58
C ALA A 456 -1.08 4.20 2.35
N ILE A 457 0.03 4.59 1.72
CA ILE A 457 1.33 4.92 2.32
C ILE A 457 2.26 3.72 2.63
N GLU A 458 3.30 3.57 1.81
CA GLU A 458 4.59 3.11 2.35
C GLU A 458 5.21 4.32 3.03
N ASP A 459 5.04 4.46 4.34
CA ASP A 459 5.91 5.23 5.21
C ASP A 459 5.92 4.56 6.59
N THR A 460 7.15 4.28 7.02
CA THR A 460 7.68 4.24 8.39
C THR A 460 6.99 3.39 9.48
N ILE A 461 7.81 2.52 10.10
CA ILE A 461 7.49 1.61 11.21
C ILE A 461 7.46 2.38 12.53
N HIS A 462 6.45 2.15 13.38
CA HIS A 462 6.48 2.50 14.81
C HIS A 462 7.06 1.32 15.61
N PRO A 463 8.00 1.54 16.56
CA PRO A 463 8.67 0.48 17.31
C PRO A 463 7.82 -0.17 18.42
N ASP A 464 6.68 0.41 18.80
CA ASP A 464 5.96 -0.04 20.01
C ASP A 464 4.87 -1.12 19.78
N GLU A 465 4.90 -1.83 18.66
CA GLU A 465 4.06 -3.03 18.47
C GLU A 465 4.88 -4.23 17.95
N ASP A 466 6.14 -4.35 18.40
CA ASP A 466 6.76 -5.67 18.55
C ASP A 466 5.98 -6.41 19.64
N ILE A 467 4.95 -7.16 19.25
CA ILE A 467 4.46 -8.26 20.09
C ILE A 467 5.54 -9.32 20.02
N ASP A 468 6.38 -9.26 21.04
CA ASP A 468 7.35 -10.27 21.41
C ASP A 468 6.73 -11.66 21.27
N TYR A 469 7.46 -12.53 20.61
CA TYR A 469 7.14 -13.94 20.58
C TYR A 469 7.39 -14.44 21.99
N CYS A 470 6.34 -14.61 22.81
CA CYS A 470 6.48 -15.25 24.11
C CYS A 470 6.95 -16.68 23.89
N ASP A 471 8.23 -16.92 24.13
CA ASP A 471 8.77 -18.26 24.31
C ASP A 471 8.02 -18.95 25.45
N GLU A 472 7.65 -20.20 25.18
CA GLU A 472 7.04 -21.10 26.14
C GLU A 472 7.95 -21.24 27.35
N ALA A 473 7.42 -20.91 28.54
CA ALA A 473 8.09 -21.15 29.80
C ALA A 473 8.28 -22.67 29.97
N GLU A 474 9.53 -23.11 29.88
CA GLU A 474 9.95 -24.40 30.41
C GLU A 474 9.57 -24.46 31.89
N THR A 475 8.64 -25.36 32.22
CA THR A 475 8.34 -25.76 33.58
C THR A 475 9.55 -26.50 34.15
N SER A 476 10.40 -25.82 34.92
CA SER A 476 11.33 -26.48 35.83
C SER A 476 10.54 -26.93 37.07
N GLU A 477 10.31 -28.24 37.15
CA GLU A 477 9.86 -28.91 38.37
C GLU A 477 10.90 -28.79 39.49
N GLN A 478 10.36 -28.86 40.70
CA GLN A 478 11.00 -28.69 42.00
C GLN A 478 12.09 -29.74 42.27
N ASN A 479 13.23 -29.28 42.76
CA ASN A 479 13.79 -29.67 44.06
C ASN A 479 14.89 -28.69 44.49
#